data_AF-A0A1I1HSH8-F1
#
_entry.id   AF-A0A1I1HSH8-F1
#
_cell.length_a   1.000
_cell.length_b   1.000
_cell.length_c   1.000
_cell.angle_alpha   90.00
_cell.angle_beta   90.00
_cell.angle_gamma   90.00
#
_symmetry.space_group_name_H-M   'P 1'
#
loop_
_entity.id
_entity.type
_entity.pdbx_description
1 polymer ?
#
loop_
_entity_poly.entity_id
_entity_poly.type
_entity_poly.pdbx_seq_one_letter_code
_entity_poly.pdbx_strand_id
1 'polypeptide(L)'
;MTELEKELLKRFLDDNYSAEEYEHIQQLLRKPEAQGVMEEITQKDWKSKSIKHIAPQNLLDRWSKRLLAAVEKQEGHKQIAVLRNRRSLLSYAAVFIGLVLLAGVSIYFFKTDTGVQSQARVGDTLILPGADKALLTLADGSVVSLSNAKVGTIALQGGLEVEKKNDGSIRYRAKQKERPAEIAYNTITTPRGGQYRVTLPDGSNVLLNAASSLTYPVHFSDEERRVTMTGEAYFEITSDALSF
;
A
#
# COMPACT_ATOMS: atom_id res chain seq x y z
N MET A 1 -28.03 -54.30 -46.07
CA MET A 1 -29.47 -54.35 -45.70
C MET A 1 -30.17 -55.60 -46.26
N THR A 2 -30.95 -56.30 -45.45
CA THR A 2 -31.71 -57.52 -45.83
C THR A 2 -33.07 -57.18 -46.46
N GLU A 3 -33.69 -58.11 -47.19
CA GLU A 3 -35.02 -57.90 -47.80
C GLU A 3 -36.13 -57.70 -46.76
N LEU A 4 -35.99 -58.29 -45.56
CA LEU A 4 -36.91 -58.08 -44.45
C LEU A 4 -36.87 -56.63 -43.95
N GLU A 5 -35.67 -56.04 -43.82
CA GLU A 5 -35.47 -54.65 -43.41
C GLU A 5 -36.04 -53.66 -44.45
N LYS A 6 -35.93 -53.98 -45.74
CA LYS A 6 -36.54 -53.18 -46.81
C LYS A 6 -38.07 -53.20 -46.76
N GLU A 7 -38.65 -54.38 -46.53
CA GLU A 7 -40.10 -54.53 -46.39
C GLU A 7 -40.62 -53.78 -45.15
N LEU A 8 -39.87 -53.78 -44.05
CA LEU A 8 -40.18 -53.01 -42.85
C LEU A 8 -40.19 -51.49 -43.14
N LEU A 9 -39.22 -50.99 -43.93
CA LEU A 9 -39.17 -49.58 -44.35
C LEU A 9 -40.30 -49.20 -45.32
N LYS A 10 -40.73 -50.11 -46.19
CA LYS A 10 -41.92 -49.89 -47.04
C LYS A 10 -43.20 -49.78 -46.21
N ARG A 11 -43.39 -50.71 -45.28
CA ARG A 11 -44.51 -50.68 -44.33
C ARG A 11 -44.53 -49.44 -43.46
N PHE A 12 -43.35 -48.93 -43.10
CA PHE A 12 -43.20 -47.65 -42.41
C PHE A 12 -43.72 -46.48 -43.25
N LEU A 13 -43.36 -46.41 -44.53
CA LEU A 13 -43.83 -45.36 -45.44
C LEU A 13 -45.35 -45.43 -45.68
N ASP A 14 -45.92 -46.63 -45.67
CA ASP A 14 -47.36 -46.86 -45.83
C ASP A 14 -48.18 -46.75 -44.52
N ASP A 15 -47.55 -46.32 -43.41
CA ASP A 15 -48.16 -46.21 -42.06
C ASP A 15 -48.77 -47.52 -41.53
N ASN A 16 -48.24 -48.67 -41.98
CA ASN A 16 -48.73 -50.01 -41.66
C ASN A 16 -47.67 -50.83 -40.90
N TYR A 17 -47.32 -50.37 -39.70
CA TYR A 17 -46.33 -51.00 -38.83
C TYR A 17 -46.81 -51.04 -37.37
N SER A 18 -46.34 -52.02 -36.61
CA SER A 18 -46.63 -52.15 -35.17
C SER A 18 -45.65 -51.36 -34.30
N ALA A 19 -45.99 -51.18 -33.02
CA ALA A 19 -45.16 -50.46 -32.07
C ALA A 19 -43.79 -51.13 -31.84
N GLU A 20 -43.71 -52.46 -31.91
CA GLU A 20 -42.46 -53.22 -31.77
C GLU A 20 -41.57 -53.09 -33.02
N GLU A 21 -42.17 -53.08 -34.21
CA GLU A 21 -41.45 -52.88 -35.47
C GLU A 21 -40.89 -51.45 -35.58
N TYR A 22 -41.56 -50.45 -35.00
CA TYR A 22 -41.13 -49.05 -35.02
C TYR A 22 -39.75 -48.85 -34.35
N GLU A 23 -39.49 -49.51 -33.23
CA GLU A 23 -38.18 -49.45 -32.56
C GLU A 23 -37.08 -50.05 -33.44
N HIS A 24 -37.39 -51.14 -34.15
CA HIS A 24 -36.47 -51.73 -35.13
C HIS A 24 -36.20 -50.78 -36.30
N ILE A 25 -37.23 -50.09 -36.80
CA ILE A 25 -37.11 -49.09 -37.87
C ILE A 25 -36.20 -47.94 -37.41
N GLN A 26 -36.35 -47.45 -36.18
CA GLN A 26 -35.48 -46.38 -35.65
C GLN A 26 -34.00 -46.78 -35.60
N GLN A 27 -33.71 -48.02 -35.22
CA GLN A 27 -32.34 -48.52 -35.23
C GLN A 27 -31.79 -48.67 -36.66
N LEU A 28 -32.63 -49.09 -37.61
CA LEU A 28 -32.26 -49.19 -39.02
C LEU A 28 -31.95 -47.82 -39.62
N LEU A 29 -32.78 -46.81 -39.35
CA LEU A 29 -32.61 -45.43 -39.85
C LEU A 29 -31.32 -44.75 -39.34
N ARG A 30 -30.73 -45.26 -38.26
CA ARG A 30 -29.41 -44.78 -37.78
C ARG A 30 -28.24 -45.34 -38.57
N LYS A 31 -28.42 -46.43 -39.32
CA LYS A 31 -27.34 -46.97 -40.17
C LYS A 31 -27.23 -46.12 -41.44
N PRO A 32 -26.01 -45.74 -41.86
CA PRO A 32 -25.81 -44.92 -43.05
C PRO A 32 -26.33 -45.58 -44.34
N GLU A 33 -26.35 -46.91 -44.39
CA GLU A 33 -26.93 -47.69 -45.50
C GLU A 33 -28.44 -47.47 -45.69
N ALA A 34 -29.17 -47.11 -44.63
CA ALA A 34 -30.61 -46.91 -44.69
C ALA A 34 -30.99 -45.63 -45.46
N GLN A 35 -30.13 -44.61 -45.46
CA GLN A 35 -30.39 -43.35 -46.15
C GLN A 35 -30.50 -43.56 -47.67
N GLY A 36 -29.58 -44.32 -48.27
CA GLY A 36 -29.59 -44.59 -49.70
C GLY A 36 -30.78 -45.46 -50.14
N VAL A 37 -31.18 -46.43 -49.31
CA VAL A 37 -32.34 -47.26 -49.64
C VAL A 37 -33.65 -46.51 -49.43
N MET A 38 -33.72 -45.62 -48.44
CA MET A 38 -34.89 -44.76 -48.24
C MET A 38 -35.06 -43.82 -49.43
N GLU A 39 -33.96 -43.26 -49.94
CA GLU A 39 -33.96 -42.43 -51.15
C GLU A 39 -34.34 -43.25 -52.39
N GLU A 40 -33.87 -44.50 -52.51
CA GLU A 40 -34.27 -45.41 -53.59
C GLU A 40 -35.78 -45.74 -53.55
N ILE A 41 -36.33 -46.08 -52.37
CA ILE A 41 -37.76 -46.42 -52.22
C ILE A 41 -38.63 -45.19 -52.44
N THR A 42 -38.26 -44.03 -51.90
CA THR A 42 -39.01 -42.78 -52.14
C THR A 42 -38.94 -42.35 -53.60
N GLN A 43 -37.81 -42.50 -54.29
CA GLN A 43 -37.68 -42.07 -55.68
C GLN A 43 -38.39 -43.00 -56.68
N LYS A 44 -38.49 -44.30 -56.37
CA LYS A 44 -39.11 -45.32 -57.23
C LYS A 44 -40.64 -45.36 -57.13
N ASP A 45 -41.21 -45.04 -55.97
CA ASP A 45 -42.67 -45.11 -55.72
C ASP A 45 -43.39 -43.75 -55.77
N TRP A 46 -42.68 -42.61 -55.74
CA TRP A 46 -43.27 -41.26 -55.74
C TRP A 46 -44.04 -40.89 -57.01
N LYS A 47 -43.83 -41.57 -58.14
CA LYS A 47 -44.52 -41.25 -59.41
C LYS A 47 -45.95 -41.82 -59.53
N SER A 48 -46.46 -42.62 -58.58
CA SER A 48 -47.70 -43.39 -58.81
C SER A 48 -48.85 -43.26 -57.81
N LYS A 49 -48.78 -42.47 -56.74
CA LYS A 49 -49.96 -42.33 -55.85
C LYS A 49 -50.15 -40.92 -55.31
N SER A 50 -51.25 -40.34 -55.78
CA SER A 50 -51.78 -39.03 -55.45
C SER A 50 -51.69 -38.68 -53.97
N ILE A 51 -51.09 -37.52 -53.70
CA ILE A 51 -51.24 -36.73 -52.48
C ILE A 51 -52.72 -36.34 -52.34
N LYS A 52 -53.55 -37.28 -51.86
CA LYS A 52 -54.97 -37.06 -51.59
C LYS A 52 -55.46 -37.65 -50.27
N HIS A 53 -54.59 -38.25 -49.46
CA HIS A 53 -54.98 -38.85 -48.16
C HIS A 53 -54.01 -38.55 -46.99
N ILE A 54 -53.10 -37.58 -47.14
CA ILE A 54 -52.20 -37.17 -46.06
C ILE A 54 -52.90 -36.15 -45.15
N ALA A 55 -53.95 -36.63 -44.49
CA ALA A 55 -54.53 -36.10 -43.26
C ALA A 55 -55.74 -37.01 -42.95
N PRO A 56 -55.55 -38.18 -42.32
CA PRO A 56 -56.69 -38.83 -41.69
C PRO A 56 -57.29 -37.79 -40.73
N GLN A 57 -58.57 -37.47 -40.90
CA GLN A 57 -59.31 -36.50 -40.08
C GLN A 57 -59.25 -36.85 -38.57
N ASN A 58 -58.78 -38.05 -38.25
CA ASN A 58 -58.63 -38.60 -36.92
C ASN A 58 -57.21 -38.43 -36.35
N LEU A 59 -56.19 -38.03 -37.13
CA LEU A 59 -54.84 -37.77 -36.59
C LEU A 59 -54.83 -36.52 -35.72
N LEU A 60 -55.47 -35.43 -36.16
CA LEU A 60 -55.59 -34.21 -35.33
C LEU A 60 -56.36 -34.50 -34.04
N ASP A 61 -57.38 -35.35 -34.08
CA ASP A 61 -58.17 -35.71 -32.89
C ASP A 61 -57.42 -36.66 -31.95
N ARG A 62 -56.65 -37.63 -32.48
CA ARG A 62 -55.81 -38.50 -31.64
C ARG A 62 -54.58 -37.77 -31.10
N TRP A 63 -54.00 -36.87 -31.87
CA TRP A 63 -52.91 -36.00 -31.41
C TRP A 63 -53.42 -35.00 -30.39
N SER A 64 -54.55 -34.32 -30.61
CA SER A 64 -55.13 -33.40 -29.62
C SER A 64 -55.50 -34.12 -28.33
N LYS A 65 -56.12 -35.30 -28.39
CA LYS A 65 -56.40 -36.12 -27.20
C LYS A 65 -55.14 -36.59 -26.48
N ARG A 66 -54.07 -36.94 -27.20
CA ARG A 66 -52.79 -37.31 -26.58
C ARG A 66 -52.04 -36.11 -26.03
N LEU A 67 -52.11 -34.95 -26.66
CA LEU A 67 -51.53 -33.70 -26.18
C LEU A 67 -52.28 -33.22 -24.94
N LEU A 68 -53.61 -33.24 -24.97
CA LEU A 68 -54.47 -32.94 -23.82
C LEU A 68 -54.24 -33.95 -22.69
N ALA A 69 -54.16 -35.25 -22.97
CA ALA A 69 -53.85 -36.25 -21.95
C ALA A 69 -52.40 -36.15 -21.44
N ALA A 70 -51.43 -35.72 -22.26
CA ALA A 70 -50.06 -35.49 -21.82
C ALA A 70 -49.91 -34.21 -20.98
N VAL A 71 -50.68 -33.16 -21.31
CA VAL A 71 -50.78 -31.92 -20.53
C VAL A 71 -51.51 -32.18 -19.22
N GLU A 72 -52.62 -32.94 -19.24
CA GLU A 72 -53.39 -33.30 -18.04
C GLU A 72 -52.64 -34.28 -17.14
N LYS A 73 -51.87 -35.21 -17.71
CA LYS A 73 -51.01 -36.14 -16.95
C LYS A 73 -49.75 -35.48 -16.38
N GLN A 74 -49.39 -34.26 -16.79
CA GLN A 74 -48.37 -33.46 -16.11
C GLN A 74 -48.90 -32.70 -14.89
N GLU A 75 -50.22 -32.60 -14.70
CA GLU A 75 -50.85 -31.84 -13.62
C GLU A 75 -51.35 -32.72 -12.46
N GLY A 76 -51.24 -34.05 -12.55
CA GLY A 76 -51.67 -35.00 -11.52
C GLY A 76 -50.56 -35.45 -10.54
N HIS A 77 -50.50 -34.78 -9.39
CA HIS A 77 -49.74 -35.14 -8.17
C HIS A 77 -48.22 -34.85 -8.13
N LYS A 78 -47.86 -33.56 -8.29
CA LYS A 78 -47.06 -32.94 -7.24
C LYS A 78 -48.02 -32.09 -6.42
N GLN A 79 -48.11 -32.37 -5.13
CA GLN A 79 -48.81 -31.49 -4.20
C GLN A 79 -48.18 -30.11 -4.31
N ILE A 80 -48.81 -29.22 -5.05
CA ILE A 80 -48.43 -27.82 -5.05
C ILE A 80 -48.94 -27.30 -3.71
N ALA A 81 -48.08 -27.37 -2.70
CA ALA A 81 -48.23 -26.54 -1.52
C ALA A 81 -48.46 -25.13 -2.05
N VAL A 82 -49.66 -24.61 -1.85
CA VAL A 82 -50.03 -23.27 -2.27
C VAL A 82 -49.08 -22.35 -1.51
N LEU A 83 -47.99 -21.93 -2.16
CA LEU A 83 -47.06 -20.93 -1.65
C LEU A 83 -47.73 -19.57 -1.79
N ARG A 84 -48.83 -19.45 -1.05
CA ARG A 84 -49.47 -18.21 -0.65
C ARG A 84 -48.38 -17.39 0.02
N ASN A 85 -47.98 -16.33 -0.68
CA ASN A 85 -47.09 -15.26 -0.23
C ASN A 85 -45.57 -15.43 -0.44
N ARG A 86 -45.12 -15.70 -1.67
CA ARG A 86 -43.70 -15.47 -2.07
C ARG A 86 -43.40 -14.06 -2.59
N ARG A 87 -44.36 -13.14 -2.57
CA ARG A 87 -44.08 -11.70 -2.79
C ARG A 87 -43.20 -11.12 -1.67
N SER A 88 -43.26 -11.68 -0.45
CA SER A 88 -42.40 -11.21 0.66
C SER A 88 -40.93 -11.63 0.50
N LEU A 89 -40.66 -12.82 -0.06
CA LEU A 89 -39.29 -13.30 -0.29
C LEU A 89 -38.59 -12.56 -1.45
N LEU A 90 -39.35 -12.18 -2.49
CA LEU A 90 -38.83 -11.29 -3.54
C LEU A 90 -38.55 -9.87 -3.01
N SER A 91 -39.36 -9.37 -2.07
CA SER A 91 -39.04 -8.10 -1.41
C SER A 91 -37.80 -8.19 -0.50
N TYR A 92 -37.54 -9.32 0.15
CA TYR A 92 -36.29 -9.52 0.91
C TYR A 92 -35.07 -9.58 -0.01
N ALA A 93 -35.18 -10.18 -1.20
CA ALA A 93 -34.11 -10.16 -2.20
C ALA A 93 -33.81 -8.73 -2.68
N ALA A 94 -34.84 -7.91 -2.89
CA ALA A 94 -34.68 -6.49 -3.24
C ALA A 94 -34.00 -5.68 -2.12
N VAL A 95 -34.33 -5.95 -0.85
CA VAL A 95 -33.67 -5.32 0.31
C VAL A 95 -32.20 -5.74 0.41
N PHE A 96 -31.89 -7.01 0.15
CA PHE A 96 -30.52 -7.51 0.20
C PHE A 96 -29.66 -6.94 -0.94
N ILE A 97 -30.20 -6.86 -2.16
CA ILE A 97 -29.55 -6.20 -3.30
C ILE A 97 -29.34 -4.71 -3.00
N GLY A 98 -30.33 -4.04 -2.42
CA GLY A 98 -30.21 -2.65 -1.98
C GLY A 98 -29.11 -2.44 -0.93
N LEU A 99 -29.01 -3.32 0.07
CA LEU A 99 -27.94 -3.28 1.07
C LEU A 99 -26.55 -3.54 0.48
N VAL A 100 -26.42 -4.50 -0.44
CA VAL A 100 -25.16 -4.79 -1.12
C VAL A 100 -24.74 -3.62 -2.02
N LEU A 101 -25.68 -3.00 -2.74
CA LEU A 101 -25.40 -1.81 -3.54
C LEU A 101 -25.05 -0.60 -2.68
N LEU A 102 -25.76 -0.36 -1.57
CA LEU A 102 -25.43 0.71 -0.63
C LEU A 102 -24.08 0.48 0.05
N ALA A 103 -23.75 -0.76 0.42
CA ALA A 103 -22.43 -1.10 0.95
C ALA A 103 -21.33 -0.94 -0.10
N GLY A 104 -21.59 -1.32 -1.35
CA GLY A 104 -20.65 -1.12 -2.47
C GLY A 104 -20.40 0.35 -2.79
N VAL A 105 -21.45 1.16 -2.82
CA VAL A 105 -21.38 2.61 -3.00
C VAL A 105 -20.68 3.28 -1.82
N SER A 106 -21.00 2.86 -0.59
CA SER A 106 -20.31 3.30 0.63
C SER A 106 -18.81 2.99 0.54
N ILE A 107 -18.43 1.75 0.26
CA ILE A 107 -17.02 1.35 0.09
C ILE A 107 -16.36 2.13 -1.06
N TYR A 108 -17.07 2.38 -2.15
CA TYR A 108 -16.56 3.17 -3.28
C TYR A 108 -16.26 4.61 -2.87
N PHE A 109 -17.18 5.27 -2.15
CA PHE A 109 -16.96 6.63 -1.65
C PHE A 109 -15.92 6.67 -0.54
N PHE A 110 -15.90 5.70 0.39
CA PHE A 110 -14.90 5.60 1.46
C PHE A 110 -13.52 5.12 0.97
N LYS A 111 -13.39 4.62 -0.27
CA LYS A 111 -12.09 4.37 -0.90
C LYS A 111 -11.48 5.61 -1.55
N THR A 112 -12.21 6.71 -1.59
CA THR A 112 -11.71 8.02 -2.03
C THR A 112 -11.32 8.85 -0.82
N ASP A 113 -10.27 8.41 -0.12
CA ASP A 113 -9.31 9.31 0.50
C ASP A 113 -8.11 8.52 1.01
N THR A 114 -7.00 8.64 0.28
CA THR A 114 -5.65 8.92 0.82
C THR A 114 -4.67 9.02 -0.34
N GLY A 115 -4.98 9.95 -1.23
CA GLY A 115 -4.01 10.63 -2.07
C GLY A 115 -3.88 12.08 -1.64
N VAL A 116 -4.15 12.42 -0.37
CA VAL A 116 -3.60 13.65 0.21
C VAL A 116 -2.11 13.42 0.16
N GLN A 117 -1.47 13.94 -0.89
CA GLN A 117 -0.09 14.34 -0.74
C GLN A 117 -0.09 15.14 0.54
N SER A 118 0.52 14.58 1.57
CA SER A 118 1.00 15.41 2.64
C SER A 118 1.95 16.36 1.95
N GLN A 119 1.44 17.50 1.49
CA GLN A 119 2.13 18.74 1.72
C GLN A 119 2.57 18.59 3.15
N ALA A 120 3.88 18.49 3.35
CA ALA A 120 4.42 18.65 4.67
C ALA A 120 3.68 19.89 5.18
N ARG A 121 2.77 19.69 6.15
CA ARG A 121 2.55 20.77 7.08
C ARG A 121 3.99 21.13 7.42
N VAL A 122 4.36 22.39 7.24
CA VAL A 122 5.43 22.94 8.07
C VAL A 122 4.84 22.81 9.48
N GLY A 123 4.77 21.57 9.97
CA GLY A 123 4.42 21.22 11.30
C GLY A 123 5.52 21.89 12.05
N ASP A 124 5.10 22.74 12.98
CA ASP A 124 5.90 23.37 14.01
C ASP A 124 7.23 22.65 14.07
N THR A 125 8.20 23.16 13.30
CA THR A 125 9.53 22.57 13.36
C THR A 125 9.89 22.89 14.77
N LEU A 126 9.79 21.90 15.66
CA LEU A 126 9.92 22.12 17.09
C LEU A 126 11.30 22.76 17.21
N ILE A 127 11.35 24.08 17.38
CA ILE A 127 12.60 24.82 17.45
C ILE A 127 13.10 24.45 18.83
N LEU A 128 13.84 23.35 18.88
CA LEU A 128 14.50 22.90 20.08
C LEU A 128 15.36 24.07 20.55
N PRO A 129 15.30 24.43 21.84
CA PRO A 129 16.20 25.45 22.36
C PRO A 129 17.64 25.05 22.02
N GLY A 130 18.46 26.06 21.74
CA GLY A 130 19.88 25.84 21.50
C GLY A 130 20.47 25.01 22.65
N ALA A 131 21.25 23.99 22.31
CA ALA A 131 21.85 23.10 23.30
C ALA A 131 23.29 23.54 23.60
N ASP A 132 23.77 23.27 24.81
CA ASP A 132 25.15 23.59 25.18
C ASP A 132 26.12 22.59 24.51
N LYS A 133 26.54 22.93 23.29
CA LYS A 133 27.30 22.07 22.39
C LYS A 133 28.47 22.80 21.79
N ALA A 134 29.67 22.28 22.04
CA ALA A 134 30.90 22.78 21.47
C ALA A 134 31.96 21.70 21.31
N LEU A 135 32.86 21.96 20.36
CA LEU A 135 34.10 21.24 20.16
C LEU A 135 35.25 22.17 20.53
N LEU A 136 36.17 21.71 21.36
CA LEU A 136 37.43 22.38 21.66
C LEU A 136 38.53 21.74 20.83
N THR A 137 39.10 22.49 19.91
CA THR A 137 40.34 22.14 19.20
C THR A 137 41.50 22.72 19.98
N LEU A 138 42.37 21.84 20.44
CA LEU A 138 43.55 22.14 21.23
C LEU A 138 44.73 22.49 20.31
N ALA A 139 45.72 23.21 20.83
CA ALA A 139 46.93 23.59 20.08
C ALA A 139 47.72 22.44 19.42
N ASP A 140 47.61 21.21 19.92
CA ASP A 140 48.22 20.02 19.32
C ASP A 140 47.37 19.43 18.16
N GLY A 141 46.23 20.07 17.84
CA GLY A 141 45.26 19.63 16.85
C GLY A 141 44.23 18.62 17.37
N SER A 142 44.33 18.18 18.63
CA SER A 142 43.35 17.26 19.20
C SER A 142 42.00 17.95 19.42
N VAL A 143 40.92 17.21 19.17
CA VAL A 143 39.55 17.74 19.26
C VAL A 143 38.81 17.05 20.40
N VAL A 144 38.31 17.85 21.34
CA VAL A 144 37.52 17.38 22.48
C VAL A 144 36.08 17.85 22.34
N SER A 145 35.13 16.90 22.38
CA SER A 145 33.72 17.23 22.51
C SER A 145 33.41 17.67 23.94
N LEU A 146 33.13 18.96 24.12
CA LEU A 146 32.85 19.53 25.43
C LEU A 146 31.49 19.08 25.98
N SER A 147 30.54 18.70 25.12
CA SER A 147 29.27 18.10 25.54
C SER A 147 29.47 16.74 26.22
N ASN A 148 30.38 15.92 25.69
CA ASN A 148 30.60 14.55 26.16
C ASN A 148 31.71 14.45 27.22
N ALA A 149 32.55 15.49 27.36
CA ALA A 149 33.59 15.53 28.36
C ALA A 149 33.00 15.49 29.78
N LYS A 150 33.63 14.70 30.66
CA LYS A 150 33.31 14.71 32.09
C LYS A 150 33.74 16.04 32.71
N VAL A 151 33.11 16.41 33.82
CA VAL A 151 33.58 17.51 34.68
C VAL A 151 35.00 17.19 35.15
N GLY A 152 35.85 18.22 35.21
CA GLY A 152 37.24 18.14 35.66
C GLY A 152 38.23 18.46 34.54
N THR A 153 39.47 18.00 34.71
CA THR A 153 40.57 18.28 33.79
C THR A 153 40.34 17.63 32.43
N ILE A 154 40.33 18.46 31.39
CA ILE A 154 40.19 18.06 29.99
C ILE A 154 41.56 17.89 29.34
N ALA A 155 42.47 18.84 29.57
CA ALA A 155 43.78 18.87 28.95
C ALA A 155 44.77 19.70 29.78
N LEU A 156 46.06 19.50 29.52
CA LEU A 156 47.14 20.32 30.06
C LEU A 156 47.97 20.85 28.88
N GLN A 157 48.06 22.18 28.74
CA GLN A 157 48.76 22.82 27.63
C GLN A 157 49.53 24.05 28.11
N GLY A 158 50.84 24.13 27.80
CA GLY A 158 51.62 25.33 28.09
C GLY A 158 51.56 25.78 29.56
N GLY A 159 51.56 24.82 30.49
CA GLY A 159 51.43 25.10 31.94
C GLY A 159 50.02 25.45 32.43
N LEU A 160 49.00 25.42 31.56
CA LEU A 160 47.59 25.63 31.90
C LEU A 160 46.80 24.32 31.89
N GLU A 161 46.00 24.15 32.92
CA GLU A 161 45.00 23.11 33.02
C GLU A 161 43.67 23.65 32.46
N VAL A 162 43.14 22.96 31.46
CA VAL A 162 41.79 23.22 30.92
C VAL A 162 40.81 22.37 31.71
N GLU A 163 39.87 23.01 32.41
CA GLU A 163 38.92 22.36 33.30
C GLU A 163 37.49 22.60 32.81
N LYS A 164 36.69 21.53 32.67
CA LYS A 164 35.24 21.62 32.52
C LYS A 164 34.60 21.77 33.89
N LYS A 165 33.84 22.83 34.10
CA LYS A 165 33.07 23.08 35.32
C LYS A 165 31.76 22.29 35.34
N ASN A 166 31.15 22.22 36.52
CA ASN A 166 29.83 21.62 36.74
C ASN A 166 28.71 22.31 35.94
N ASP A 167 28.85 23.60 35.67
CA ASP A 167 27.91 24.40 34.86
C ASP A 167 28.08 24.18 33.35
N GLY A 168 28.96 23.26 32.96
CA GLY A 168 29.23 22.94 31.56
C GLY A 168 30.20 23.88 30.86
N SER A 169 30.60 25.00 31.47
CA SER A 169 31.60 25.92 30.91
C SER A 169 33.03 25.39 31.06
N ILE A 170 33.96 25.96 30.30
CA ILE A 170 35.40 25.70 30.48
C ILE A 170 36.11 26.88 31.14
N ARG A 171 37.14 26.58 31.93
CA ARG A 171 38.05 27.54 32.55
C ARG A 171 39.48 27.06 32.42
N TYR A 172 40.40 28.00 32.29
CA TYR A 172 41.83 27.78 32.32
C TYR A 172 42.40 28.08 33.71
N ARG A 173 43.27 27.21 34.23
CA ARG A 173 43.97 27.39 35.51
C ARG A 173 45.47 27.20 35.32
N ALA A 174 46.27 28.18 35.71
CA ALA A 174 47.73 28.04 35.67
C ALA A 174 48.22 27.02 36.71
N LYS A 175 49.00 26.02 36.26
CA LYS A 175 49.75 25.08 37.12
C LYS A 175 51.22 25.42 37.25
N GLN A 176 51.79 26.16 36.30
CA GLN A 176 53.18 26.61 36.33
C GLN A 176 53.27 28.13 36.19
N LYS A 177 54.26 28.73 36.85
CA LYS A 177 54.51 30.19 36.85
C LYS A 177 55.18 30.70 35.58
N GLU A 178 55.81 29.82 34.81
CA GLU A 178 56.61 30.21 33.65
C GLU A 178 55.77 30.16 32.37
N ARG A 179 55.79 31.26 31.61
CA ARG A 179 55.10 31.38 30.32
C ARG A 179 55.92 30.66 29.24
N PRO A 180 55.32 29.75 28.45
CA PRO A 180 56.02 29.14 27.32
C PRO A 180 56.43 30.19 26.28
N ALA A 181 57.55 29.97 25.59
CA ALA A 181 58.12 30.90 24.62
C ALA A 181 57.29 31.03 23.32
N GLU A 182 56.42 30.06 23.04
CA GLU A 182 55.59 30.01 21.83
C GLU A 182 54.10 30.12 22.20
N ILE A 183 53.37 30.99 21.51
CA ILE A 183 51.94 31.21 21.74
C ILE A 183 51.15 30.13 21.02
N ALA A 184 50.68 29.16 21.81
CA ALA A 184 49.74 28.14 21.36
C ALA A 184 48.31 28.72 21.29
N TYR A 185 47.50 28.22 20.35
CA TYR A 185 46.12 28.66 20.13
C TYR A 185 45.12 27.53 20.32
N ASN A 186 43.98 27.87 20.89
CA ASN A 186 42.82 26.98 21.01
C ASN A 186 41.64 27.56 20.24
N THR A 187 40.81 26.68 19.70
CA THR A 187 39.61 27.06 18.95
C THR A 187 38.38 26.36 19.52
N ILE A 188 37.38 27.13 19.94
CA ILE A 188 36.05 26.60 20.27
C ILE A 188 35.15 26.78 19.07
N THR A 189 34.44 25.73 18.69
CA THR A 189 33.45 25.78 17.61
C THR A 189 32.10 25.23 18.09
N THR A 190 31.03 25.99 17.84
CA THR A 190 29.65 25.60 18.13
C THR A 190 28.95 25.15 16.84
N PRO A 191 28.26 23.99 16.82
CA PRO A 191 27.48 23.57 15.67
C PRO A 191 26.20 24.41 15.52
N ARG A 192 25.45 24.20 14.43
CA ARG A 192 24.10 24.77 14.27
C ARG A 192 23.21 24.31 15.43
N GLY A 193 22.47 25.26 16.02
CA GLY A 193 21.65 25.01 17.22
C GLY A 193 22.45 24.73 18.49
N GLY A 194 23.76 25.00 18.49
CA GLY A 194 24.61 24.94 19.68
C GLY A 194 24.90 26.32 20.24
N GLN A 195 25.05 26.46 21.55
CA GLN A 195 25.67 27.63 22.17
C GLN A 195 26.73 27.15 23.17
N TYR A 196 27.64 28.03 23.58
CA TYR A 196 28.63 27.64 24.59
C TYR A 196 29.25 28.80 25.33
N ARG A 197 29.45 28.63 26.65
CA ARG A 197 30.12 29.62 27.51
C ARG A 197 31.55 29.19 27.80
N VAL A 198 32.49 30.11 27.58
CA VAL A 198 33.92 29.95 27.88
C VAL A 198 34.39 31.06 28.80
N THR A 199 35.20 30.72 29.80
CA THR A 199 36.03 31.68 30.53
C THR A 199 37.44 31.61 29.95
N LEU A 200 37.88 32.71 29.34
CA LEU A 200 39.19 32.86 28.72
C LEU A 200 40.33 32.91 29.77
N PRO A 201 41.60 32.74 29.36
CA PRO A 201 42.75 32.77 30.27
C PRO A 201 42.92 34.07 31.07
N ASP A 202 42.43 35.21 30.56
CA ASP A 202 42.42 36.50 31.26
C ASP A 202 41.23 36.67 32.24
N GLY A 203 40.35 35.68 32.33
CA GLY A 203 39.14 35.72 33.15
C GLY A 203 37.90 36.28 32.44
N SER A 204 38.02 36.79 31.21
CA SER A 204 36.88 37.27 30.43
C SER A 204 35.92 36.13 30.08
N ASN A 205 34.61 36.38 30.13
CA ASN A 205 33.61 35.40 29.74
C ASN A 205 33.12 35.67 28.31
N VAL A 206 32.95 34.60 27.53
CA VAL A 206 32.39 34.69 26.18
C VAL A 206 31.27 33.68 26.03
N LEU A 207 30.14 34.13 25.50
CA LEU A 207 29.03 33.28 25.08
C LEU A 207 29.01 33.22 23.55
N LEU A 208 29.30 32.05 22.99
CA LEU A 208 29.22 31.79 21.55
C LEU A 208 27.81 31.31 21.18
N ASN A 209 27.23 31.90 20.13
CA ASN A 209 25.96 31.46 19.54
C ASN A 209 26.17 30.28 18.58
N ALA A 210 25.11 29.86 17.90
CA ALA A 210 25.13 28.78 16.93
C ALA A 210 26.04 29.07 15.73
N ALA A 211 26.64 28.01 15.18
CA ALA A 211 27.49 28.07 13.99
C ALA A 211 28.60 29.13 14.10
N SER A 212 29.19 29.26 15.28
CA SER A 212 30.21 30.25 15.60
C SER A 212 31.53 29.59 15.97
N SER A 213 32.62 30.32 15.84
CA SER A 213 33.96 29.85 16.19
C SER A 213 34.76 30.97 16.84
N LEU A 214 35.53 30.63 17.88
CA LEU A 214 36.42 31.56 18.57
C LEU A 214 37.78 30.91 18.71
N THR A 215 38.81 31.54 18.13
CA THR A 215 40.21 31.17 18.28
C THR A 215 40.92 32.18 19.18
N TYR A 216 41.58 31.70 20.22
CA TYR A 216 42.23 32.50 21.25
C TYR A 216 43.54 31.85 21.69
N PRO A 217 44.51 32.66 22.14
CA PRO A 217 45.77 32.13 22.64
C PRO A 217 45.56 31.46 24.01
N VAL A 218 46.38 30.46 24.33
CA VAL A 218 46.36 29.82 25.66
C VAL A 218 46.77 30.80 26.75
N HIS A 219 47.63 31.77 26.45
CA HIS A 219 47.98 32.90 27.32
C HIS A 219 47.96 34.18 26.48
N PHE A 220 47.36 35.25 27.02
CA PHE A 220 47.42 36.56 26.38
C PHE A 220 48.78 37.24 26.63
N SER A 221 49.19 38.08 25.69
CA SER A 221 50.32 38.99 25.88
C SER A 221 49.98 40.07 26.90
N ASP A 222 50.99 40.71 27.49
CA ASP A 222 50.79 41.83 28.42
C ASP A 222 50.33 43.12 27.71
N GLU A 223 50.46 43.19 26.38
CA GLU A 223 50.16 44.38 25.58
C GLU A 223 48.74 44.36 25.00
N GLU A 224 48.32 43.22 24.43
CA GLU A 224 47.00 43.08 23.81
C GLU A 224 46.36 41.71 24.03
N ARG A 225 45.02 41.72 24.06
CA ARG A 225 44.16 40.54 24.14
C ARG A 225 43.47 40.29 22.79
N ARG A 226 44.19 39.64 21.88
CA ARG A 226 43.70 39.38 20.51
C ARG A 226 43.05 38.01 20.39
N VAL A 227 41.85 37.98 19.83
CA VAL A 227 41.10 36.76 19.47
C VAL A 227 40.57 36.88 18.05
N THR A 228 40.32 35.75 17.39
CA THR A 228 39.68 35.69 16.06
C THR A 228 38.33 35.00 16.19
N MET A 229 37.27 35.60 15.64
CA MET A 229 35.91 35.09 15.77
C MET A 229 35.17 35.08 14.44
N THR A 230 34.35 34.04 14.23
CA THR A 230 33.40 33.95 13.12
C THR A 230 32.01 33.63 13.68
N GLY A 231 30.97 34.22 13.10
CA GLY A 231 29.60 34.06 13.57
C GLY A 231 29.24 35.13 14.59
N GLU A 232 28.66 34.72 15.72
CA GLU A 232 28.14 35.61 16.74
C GLU A 232 28.63 35.20 18.14
N ALA A 233 29.10 36.19 18.90
CA ALA A 233 29.52 35.98 20.28
C ALA A 233 29.28 37.24 21.12
N TYR A 234 28.92 37.04 22.39
CA TYR A 234 28.85 38.09 23.40
C TYR A 234 30.06 38.00 24.33
N PHE A 235 30.73 39.13 24.56
CA PHE A 235 31.94 39.22 25.38
C PHE A 235 31.66 40.05 26.64
N GLU A 236 31.89 39.44 27.79
CA GLU A 236 31.98 40.10 29.10
C GLU A 236 33.46 40.14 29.50
N ILE A 237 34.10 41.26 29.17
CA ILE A 237 35.54 41.42 29.31
C ILE A 237 35.90 41.79 30.75
N THR A 238 36.83 41.05 31.35
CA THR A 238 37.39 41.41 32.65
C THR A 238 38.25 42.66 32.47
N SER A 239 37.95 43.69 33.25
CA SER A 239 38.74 44.93 33.28
C SER A 239 40.15 44.61 33.72
N ASP A 240 41.15 45.04 32.95
CA ASP A 240 42.49 45.15 33.49
C ASP A 240 42.45 46.23 34.57
N ALA A 241 42.83 45.86 35.79
CA ALA A 241 43.14 46.85 36.80
C ALA A 241 44.41 47.57 36.33
N LEU A 242 44.23 48.60 35.50
CA LEU A 242 45.23 49.64 35.34
C LEU A 242 45.39 50.27 36.72
N SER A 243 46.40 49.81 37.46
CA SER A 243 46.99 50.60 38.52
C SER A 243 47.53 51.86 37.87
N PHE A 244 46.73 52.93 37.92
CA PHE A 244 47.22 54.30 37.71
C PHE A 244 48.22 54.67 38.79
#